data_AF-A0A839UHF2-F1
#
_entry.id   AF-A0A839UHF2-F1
#
_cell.length_a   1.000
_cell.length_b   1.000
_cell.length_c   1.000
_cell.angle_alpha   90.00
_cell.angle_beta   90.00
_cell.angle_gamma   90.00
#
_symmetry.space_group_name_H-M   'P 1'
#
loop_
_entity.id
_entity.type
_entity.pdbx_description
1 polymer ?
#
loop_
_entity_poly.entity_id
_entity_poly.type
_entity_poly.pdbx_seq_one_letter_code
_entity_poly.pdbx_strand_id
1 'polypeptide(L)' 'MTDHDRLNLEINAQAKFASDALPKRADVLKLVPALAREFPHRSSEQIMLKMKHVWKDRGLHWNVD' A
#
# COMPACT_ATOMS: atom_id res chain seq x y z
N MET A 1 5.33 18.66 -31.51
CA MET A 1 4.86 17.67 -30.54
C MET A 1 4.09 16.62 -31.33
N THR A 2 4.58 15.39 -31.35
CA THR A 2 4.04 14.30 -32.18
C THR A 2 2.96 13.51 -31.43
N ASP A 3 2.15 12.72 -32.11
CA ASP A 3 1.18 11.82 -31.46
C ASP A 3 1.85 10.85 -30.48
N HIS A 4 3.09 10.43 -30.76
CA HIS A 4 3.89 9.61 -29.84
C HIS A 4 4.25 10.35 -28.54
N ASP A 5 4.57 11.65 -28.62
CA ASP A 5 4.83 12.46 -27.42
C ASP A 5 3.58 12.60 -26.56
N ARG A 6 2.41 12.77 -27.18
CA ARG A 6 1.13 12.89 -26.50
C ARG A 6 0.73 11.58 -25.82
N LEU A 7 0.95 10.44 -26.48
CA LEU A 7 0.72 9.10 -25.92
C LEU A 7 1.61 8.85 -24.70
N ASN A 8 2.91 9.15 -24.80
CA ASN A 8 3.83 8.99 -23.68
C ASN A 8 3.47 9.90 -22.49
N LEU A 9 2.96 11.10 -22.75
CA LEU A 9 2.54 12.02 -21.70
C LEU A 9 1.29 11.50 -20.95
N GLU A 10 0.32 10.95 -21.67
CA GLU A 10 -0.86 10.27 -21.12
C GLU A 10 -0.50 9.04 -20.28
N ILE A 11 0.38 8.17 -20.80
CA ILE A 11 0.85 6.97 -20.09
C ILE A 11 1.53 7.35 -18.78
N ASN A 12 2.40 8.37 -18.81
CA ASN A 12 3.07 8.85 -17.60
C ASN A 12 2.10 9.49 -16.60
N ALA A 13 1.09 10.21 -17.06
CA ALA A 13 0.06 10.78 -16.21
C ALA A 13 -0.73 9.67 -15.49
N GLN A 14 -1.18 8.64 -16.22
CA GLN A 14 -1.90 7.50 -15.65
C GLN A 14 -1.02 6.70 -14.67
N ALA A 15 0.26 6.47 -14.99
CA ALA A 15 1.20 5.83 -14.07
C ALA A 15 1.39 6.63 -12.78
N LYS A 16 1.45 7.96 -12.88
CA LYS A 16 1.52 8.86 -11.73
C LYS A 16 0.25 8.80 -10.87
N PHE A 17 -0.93 8.84 -11.49
CA PHE A 17 -2.21 8.69 -10.78
C PHE A 17 -2.29 7.35 -10.05
N ALA A 18 -1.89 6.25 -10.69
CA ALA A 18 -1.87 4.93 -10.04
C ALA A 18 -0.89 4.88 -8.86
N SER A 19 0.29 5.50 -9.01
CA SER A 19 1.30 5.61 -7.94
C SER A 19 0.84 6.47 -6.77
N ASP A 20 0.09 7.54 -7.03
CA ASP A 20 -0.45 8.43 -6.00
C ASP A 20 -1.73 7.87 -5.36
N ALA A 21 -2.50 7.04 -6.07
CA ALA A 21 -3.66 6.32 -5.55
C ALA A 21 -3.27 5.13 -4.64
N LEU A 22 -2.04 4.61 -4.76
CA LEU A 22 -1.52 3.68 -3.77
C LEU A 22 -1.32 4.43 -2.45
N PRO A 23 -1.96 4.00 -1.34
CA PRO A 23 -1.71 4.62 -0.05
C PRO A 23 -0.25 4.40 0.34
N LYS A 24 0.59 5.44 0.14
CA LYS A 24 2.01 5.47 0.50
C LYS A 24 2.24 5.24 2.00
N ARG A 25 1.20 5.41 2.80
CA ARG A 25 1.14 5.15 4.24
C ARG A 25 -0.18 4.45 4.56
N ALA A 26 -0.12 3.16 4.80
CA ALA A 26 -1.25 2.43 5.33
C ALA A 26 -1.19 2.46 6.87
N ASP A 27 -2.33 2.72 7.49
CA ASP A 27 -2.48 2.71 8.94
C ASP A 27 -2.64 1.25 9.40
N VAL A 28 -1.51 0.63 9.77
CA VAL A 28 -1.47 -0.78 10.22
C VAL A 28 -2.41 -0.99 11.38
N LEU A 29 -2.51 0.01 12.27
CA LEU A 29 -3.31 -0.07 13.49
C LEU A 29 -4.80 -0.10 13.19
N LYS A 30 -5.26 0.46 12.08
CA LYS A 30 -6.65 0.33 11.61
C LYS A 30 -6.96 -1.01 10.95
N LEU A 31 -5.96 -1.66 10.36
CA LEU A 31 -6.14 -2.91 9.62
C LEU A 31 -6.01 -4.16 10.51
N VAL A 32 -5.17 -4.09 11.54
CA VAL A 32 -4.93 -5.20 12.48
C VAL A 32 -6.22 -5.69 13.17
N PRO A 33 -7.12 -4.82 13.70
CA PRO A 33 -8.36 -5.27 14.33
C PRO A 33 -9.31 -5.98 13.35
N ALA A 34 -9.41 -5.50 12.11
CA ALA A 34 -10.25 -6.13 11.09
C ALA A 34 -9.72 -7.52 10.73
N LEU A 35 -8.41 -7.65 10.55
CA LEU A 35 -7.74 -8.92 10.28
C LEU A 35 -7.81 -9.87 11.48
N ALA A 36 -7.67 -9.39 12.71
CA ALA A 36 -7.79 -10.22 13.91
C ALA A 36 -9.21 -10.81 14.06
N ARG A 37 -10.24 -10.07 13.62
CA ARG A 37 -11.62 -10.56 13.58
C ARG A 37 -11.82 -11.67 12.55
N GLU A 38 -11.20 -11.56 11.37
CA GLU A 38 -11.28 -12.57 10.31
C GLU A 38 -10.37 -13.78 10.54
N PHE A 39 -9.24 -13.57 11.24
CA PHE A 39 -8.24 -14.59 11.53
C PHE A 39 -8.05 -14.77 13.05
N PRO A 40 -9.05 -15.31 13.77
CA PRO A 40 -9.01 -15.42 15.24
C PRO A 40 -7.92 -16.37 15.77
N HIS A 41 -7.33 -17.19 14.90
CA HIS A 41 -6.20 -18.07 15.22
C HIS A 41 -4.83 -17.34 15.24
N ARG A 42 -4.80 -16.04 14.91
CA ARG A 42 -3.60 -15.19 14.96
C ARG A 42 -3.84 -14.04 15.91
N SER A 43 -2.85 -13.74 16.76
CA SER A 43 -2.93 -12.54 17.61
C SER A 43 -2.74 -11.27 16.78
N SER A 44 -3.32 -10.16 17.25
CA SER A 44 -3.13 -8.84 16.65
C SER A 44 -1.65 -8.47 16.48
N GLU A 45 -0.79 -8.86 17.43
CA GLU A 45 0.66 -8.67 17.32
C GLU A 45 1.30 -9.48 16.19
N GLN A 46 0.92 -10.75 16.04
CA GLN A 46 1.42 -11.60 14.94
C GLN A 46 0.98 -11.05 13.58
N ILE A 47 -0.26 -10.58 13.48
CA ILE A 47 -0.80 -9.95 12.27
C ILE A 47 -0.01 -8.67 11.97
N MET A 48 0.21 -7.81 12.97
CA MET A 48 0.97 -6.57 12.83
C MET A 48 2.40 -6.83 12.36
N LEU A 49 3.11 -7.79 12.98
CA LEU A 49 4.48 -8.15 12.59
C LEU A 49 4.53 -8.63 11.15
N LYS A 50 3.59 -9.49 10.75
CA LYS A 50 3.51 -10.01 9.38
C LYS A 50 3.21 -8.91 8.37
N MET A 51 2.32 -7.96 8.71
CA MET A 51 2.04 -6.80 7.86
C MET A 51 3.26 -5.89 7.69
N LYS A 52 3.97 -5.57 8.78
CA LYS A 52 5.20 -4.76 8.73
C LYS A 52 6.26 -5.42 7.84
N HIS A 53 6.42 -6.74 7.94
CA HIS A 53 7.35 -7.49 7.09
C HIS A 53 6.96 -7.40 5.61
N VAL A 54 5.71 -7.72 5.26
CA VAL A 54 5.22 -7.71 3.87
C VAL A 54 5.30 -6.31 3.25
N TRP A 55 5.00 -5.27 4.02
CA TRP A 55 5.12 -3.90 3.51
C TRP A 55 6.56 -3.46 3.33
N LYS A 56 7.45 -3.79 4.27
CA LYS A 56 8.88 -3.49 4.12
C LYS A 56 9.45 -4.13 2.85
N ASP A 57 9.14 -5.40 2.59
CA ASP A 57 9.57 -6.11 1.39
C ASP A 57 9.04 -5.48 0.09
N ARG A 58 7.90 -4.79 0.17
CA ARG A 58 7.27 -4.08 -0.95
C ARG A 58 7.65 -2.61 -1.05
N GLY A 59 8.58 -2.12 -0.21
CA GLY A 59 8.95 -0.71 -0.14
C GLY A 59 7.81 0.20 0.32
N LEU A 60 6.81 -0.35 1.00
CA LEU A 60 5.67 0.38 1.52
C LEU A 60 5.96 0.83 2.95
N HIS A 61 5.55 2.06 3.26
CA HIS A 61 5.72 2.65 4.58
C HIS A 61 4.40 2.60 5.35
N TRP A 62 4.50 2.60 6.66
CA TRP A 62 3.34 2.63 7.55
C TRP A 62 3.51 3.69 8.63
N ASN A 63 2.39 4.20 9.12
CA ASN A 63 2.40 5.06 10.30
C ASN A 63 2.55 4.17 11.54
N VAL A 64 3.54 4.50 12.36
CA VAL A 64 3.65 4.08 13.76
C VAL A 64 3.32 5.31 14.58
N ASP A 65 2.07 5.47 14.98
CA ASP A 65 1.79 6.24 16.19
C ASP A 65 2.01 5.30 17.38
#